data_AF-A0A965RSI6-F1
#
_entry.id   AF-A0A965RSI6-F1
#
_cell.length_a   1.000
_cell.length_b   1.000
_cell.length_c   1.000
_cell.angle_alpha   90.00
_cell.angle_beta   90.00
_cell.angle_gamma   90.00
#
_symmetry.space_group_name_H-M   'P 1'
#
loop_
_entity.id
_entity.type
_entity.pdbx_description
1 polymer ?
#
loop_
_entity_poly.entity_id
_entity_poly.type
_entity_poly.pdbx_seq_one_letter_code
_entity_poly.pdbx_strand_id
1 'polypeptide(L)'
;MTSGASSVNYGIYGSAPNTGNNRAGFFNGKIEATEFVLTISDQQFKTNITDIPSALDIVKQLKPHTYYMDTSNYTAFNFDSRKQFGFIAQELESVLPEVVHSGFNPGTLDSTGMSLGDSINYKSVNYSAIIPINTQAIKELNTKFIKQTLSDQSIKTNVNNLTGSLEKVLAMRGVSFNWNQNLLPEYELDNTEHVGFIAQEINAVDPRLTFISDENLMHVDYNKIVPIAVEAIQELNSQIAQRDSVINSLNDRLTHL
;
A
#
# COMPACT_ATOMS: atom_id res chain seq x y z
N MET A 1 -22.20 -29.45 -42.75
CA MET A 1 -23.04 -28.37 -43.29
C MET A 1 -24.46 -28.52 -42.76
N THR A 2 -25.19 -27.40 -42.64
CA THR A 2 -26.54 -27.11 -42.09
C THR A 2 -26.52 -26.56 -40.65
N SER A 3 -26.37 -25.24 -40.46
CA SER A 3 -27.36 -24.15 -40.57
C SER A 3 -28.17 -23.93 -39.28
N GLY A 4 -27.94 -22.78 -38.63
CA GLY A 4 -29.03 -22.03 -37.99
C GLY A 4 -29.30 -22.24 -36.50
N ALA A 5 -28.28 -22.16 -35.64
CA ALA A 5 -28.36 -21.63 -34.27
C ALA A 5 -26.93 -21.49 -33.73
N SER A 6 -26.65 -20.44 -32.96
CA SER A 6 -25.37 -20.27 -32.25
C SER A 6 -25.23 -21.36 -31.17
N SER A 7 -24.81 -22.56 -31.55
CA SER A 7 -24.53 -23.65 -30.62
C SER A 7 -23.12 -23.45 -30.04
N VAL A 8 -23.05 -23.10 -28.75
CA VAL A 8 -21.79 -23.13 -28.00
C VAL A 8 -21.27 -24.56 -27.96
N ASN A 9 -20.04 -24.81 -28.40
CA ASN A 9 -19.39 -26.12 -28.36
C ASN A 9 -18.36 -26.16 -27.22
N TYR A 10 -18.44 -27.17 -26.35
CA TYR A 10 -17.45 -27.38 -25.28
C TYR A 10 -16.49 -28.50 -25.68
N GLY A 11 -15.18 -28.23 -25.67
CA GLY A 11 -14.17 -29.28 -25.87
C GLY A 11 -14.09 -30.25 -24.67
N ILE A 12 -14.30 -29.72 -23.46
CA ILE A 12 -14.37 -30.48 -22.21
C ILE A 12 -15.47 -29.86 -21.34
N TYR A 13 -16.42 -30.66 -20.86
CA TYR A 13 -17.43 -30.27 -19.87
C TYR A 13 -17.34 -31.20 -18.65
N GLY A 14 -16.63 -30.75 -17.61
CA GLY A 14 -16.51 -31.46 -16.35
C GLY A 14 -17.47 -30.90 -15.30
N SER A 15 -18.11 -31.76 -14.51
CA SER A 15 -18.93 -31.34 -13.38
C SER A 15 -18.60 -32.17 -12.14
N ALA A 16 -18.62 -31.52 -10.99
CA ALA A 16 -18.49 -32.18 -9.70
C ALA A 16 -19.34 -31.42 -8.66
N PRO A 17 -19.95 -32.10 -7.68
CA PRO A 17 -20.70 -31.44 -6.62
C PRO A 17 -19.83 -30.46 -5.83
N ASN A 18 -20.41 -29.33 -5.39
CA ASN A 18 -19.72 -28.36 -4.54
C ASN A 18 -19.74 -28.77 -3.05
N THR A 19 -19.39 -30.03 -2.79
CA THR A 19 -19.33 -30.61 -1.45
C THR A 19 -18.01 -31.38 -1.29
N GLY A 20 -17.40 -31.29 -0.10
CA GLY A 20 -16.12 -31.94 0.18
C GLY A 20 -14.96 -31.46 -0.71
N ASN A 21 -14.05 -32.37 -1.06
CA ASN A 21 -12.86 -32.08 -1.88
C ASN A 21 -13.03 -32.43 -3.37
N ASN A 22 -14.28 -32.43 -3.85
CA ASN A 22 -14.59 -32.75 -5.22
C ASN A 22 -14.04 -31.69 -6.20
N ARG A 23 -13.60 -32.12 -7.38
CA ARG A 23 -13.06 -31.26 -8.44
C ARG A 23 -13.62 -31.70 -9.78
N ALA A 24 -14.14 -30.75 -10.56
CA ALA A 24 -14.58 -31.01 -11.93
C ALA A 24 -13.40 -31.26 -12.89
N GLY A 25 -12.19 -30.87 -12.52
CA GLY A 25 -10.95 -31.15 -13.23
C GLY A 25 -9.72 -30.91 -12.36
N PHE A 26 -8.66 -31.68 -12.60
CA PHE A 26 -7.32 -31.54 -12.01
C PHE A 26 -6.29 -31.64 -13.15
N PHE A 27 -5.40 -30.65 -13.24
CA PHE A 27 -4.41 -30.58 -14.31
C PHE A 27 -3.00 -30.55 -13.69
N ASN A 28 -2.23 -31.62 -13.89
CA ASN A 28 -0.87 -31.75 -13.37
C ASN A 28 0.16 -31.23 -14.38
N GLY A 29 0.25 -29.90 -14.49
CA GLY A 29 1.17 -29.25 -15.42
C GLY A 29 0.67 -27.89 -15.88
N LYS A 30 1.32 -27.35 -16.91
CA LYS A 30 0.98 -26.05 -17.49
C LYS A 30 -0.36 -26.13 -18.22
N ILE A 31 -1.19 -25.12 -18.01
CA ILE A 31 -2.39 -24.86 -18.80
C ILE A 31 -2.11 -23.61 -19.62
N GLU A 32 -2.27 -23.70 -20.93
CA GLU A 32 -2.13 -22.58 -21.85
C GLU A 32 -3.46 -22.36 -22.56
N ALA A 33 -3.94 -21.12 -22.57
CA ALA A 33 -5.14 -20.69 -23.27
C ALA A 33 -4.76 -19.54 -24.20
N THR A 34 -5.29 -19.55 -25.44
CA THR A 34 -5.04 -18.48 -26.43
C THR A 34 -5.63 -17.14 -25.98
N GLU A 35 -6.69 -17.16 -25.17
CA GLU A 35 -7.34 -16.00 -24.59
C GLU A 35 -7.33 -16.07 -23.05
N PHE A 36 -8.43 -15.75 -22.39
CA PHE A 36 -8.54 -15.71 -20.94
C PHE A 36 -9.32 -16.91 -20.37
N VAL A 37 -9.05 -17.24 -19.11
CA VAL A 37 -9.89 -18.16 -18.33
C VAL A 37 -11.06 -17.35 -17.76
N LEU A 38 -12.26 -17.56 -18.29
CA LEU A 38 -13.47 -16.87 -17.87
C LEU A 38 -13.93 -17.32 -16.49
N THR A 39 -14.22 -16.34 -15.62
CA THR A 39 -14.92 -16.56 -14.33
C THR A 39 -16.30 -15.93 -14.41
N ILE A 40 -17.36 -16.70 -14.14
CA ILE A 40 -18.73 -16.20 -14.12
C ILE A 40 -18.89 -15.20 -12.97
N SER A 41 -19.35 -13.99 -13.27
CA SER A 41 -19.38 -12.87 -12.30
C SER A 41 -20.61 -11.98 -12.45
N ASP A 42 -21.63 -12.44 -13.18
CA ASP A 42 -22.87 -11.68 -13.38
C ASP A 42 -23.56 -11.38 -12.04
N GLN A 43 -24.14 -10.18 -11.90
CA GLN A 43 -24.80 -9.73 -10.68
C GLN A 43 -25.97 -10.64 -10.28
N GLN A 44 -26.68 -11.24 -11.26
CA GLN A 44 -27.81 -12.12 -10.96
C GLN A 44 -27.44 -13.34 -10.11
N PHE A 45 -26.15 -13.71 -10.07
CA PHE A 45 -25.64 -14.84 -9.29
C PHE A 45 -25.07 -14.43 -7.93
N LYS A 46 -25.20 -13.15 -7.53
CA LYS A 46 -24.59 -12.60 -6.33
C LYS A 46 -25.67 -12.04 -5.39
N THR A 47 -25.48 -12.27 -4.10
CA THR A 47 -26.29 -11.70 -3.02
C THR A 47 -25.36 -11.08 -1.98
N ASN A 48 -25.91 -10.23 -1.09
CA ASN A 48 -25.14 -9.56 -0.02
C ASN A 48 -23.89 -8.81 -0.53
N ILE A 49 -24.04 -8.06 -1.62
CA ILE A 49 -22.95 -7.29 -2.23
C ILE A 49 -22.64 -6.07 -1.35
N THR A 50 -21.43 -6.01 -0.81
CA THR A 50 -20.91 -4.88 -0.01
C THR A 50 -19.54 -4.44 -0.52
N ASP A 51 -19.13 -3.23 -0.14
CA ASP A 51 -17.76 -2.76 -0.38
C ASP A 51 -16.73 -3.56 0.43
N ILE A 52 -15.46 -3.50 0.00
CA ILE A 52 -14.33 -4.06 0.73
C ILE A 52 -13.81 -2.98 1.70
N PRO A 53 -14.00 -3.13 3.02
CA PRO A 53 -13.49 -2.14 3.97
C PRO A 53 -11.99 -2.34 4.23
N SER A 54 -11.29 -1.24 4.52
CA SER A 54 -9.89 -1.26 4.98
C SER A 54 -8.95 -2.10 4.11
N ALA A 55 -9.12 -2.03 2.78
CA ALA A 55 -8.36 -2.86 1.85
C ALA A 55 -6.85 -2.57 1.93
N LEU A 56 -6.46 -1.32 2.20
CA LEU A 56 -5.07 -0.95 2.40
C LEU A 56 -4.46 -1.64 3.63
N ASP A 57 -5.23 -1.79 4.71
CA ASP A 57 -4.76 -2.44 5.93
C ASP A 57 -4.65 -3.96 5.77
N ILE A 58 -5.52 -4.55 4.94
CA ILE A 58 -5.39 -5.95 4.52
C ILE A 58 -4.09 -6.15 3.74
N VAL A 59 -3.85 -5.34 2.70
CA VAL A 59 -2.67 -5.47 1.84
C VAL A 59 -1.37 -5.29 2.63
N LYS A 60 -1.33 -4.37 3.61
CA LYS A 60 -0.16 -4.17 4.49
C LYS A 60 0.24 -5.42 5.28
N GLN A 61 -0.71 -6.33 5.57
CA GLN A 61 -0.43 -7.56 6.32
C GLN A 61 0.03 -8.71 5.42
N LEU A 62 -0.12 -8.58 4.10
CA LEU A 62 0.27 -9.61 3.15
C LEU A 62 1.79 -9.64 2.98
N LYS A 63 2.35 -10.86 2.93
CA LYS A 63 3.79 -11.09 2.81
C LYS A 63 4.11 -11.70 1.44
N PRO A 64 4.43 -10.88 0.42
CA PRO A 64 4.87 -11.41 -0.86
C PRO A 64 6.26 -12.01 -0.74
N HIS A 65 6.45 -13.18 -1.35
CA HIS A 65 7.70 -13.93 -1.34
C HIS A 65 8.14 -14.30 -2.74
N THR A 66 9.43 -14.60 -2.87
CA THR A 66 9.95 -15.36 -3.99
C THR A 66 10.36 -16.74 -3.54
N TYR A 67 10.04 -17.77 -4.33
CA TYR A 67 10.33 -19.16 -3.96
C TYR A 67 10.61 -20.02 -5.20
N TYR A 68 11.17 -21.21 -4.95
CA TYR A 68 11.28 -22.30 -5.93
C TYR A 68 10.40 -23.45 -5.43
N MET A 69 9.72 -24.15 -6.33
CA MET A 69 9.02 -25.37 -5.96
C MET A 69 10.02 -26.50 -5.76
N ASP A 70 9.78 -27.35 -4.76
CA ASP A 70 10.60 -28.55 -4.53
C ASP A 70 10.20 -29.66 -5.51
N THR A 71 10.91 -29.71 -6.63
CA THR A 71 10.70 -30.71 -7.69
C THR A 71 11.30 -32.08 -7.35
N SER A 72 12.07 -32.19 -6.27
CA SER A 72 12.83 -33.40 -5.93
C SER A 72 12.10 -34.31 -4.95
N ASN A 73 11.45 -33.74 -3.94
CA ASN A 73 10.74 -34.51 -2.92
C ASN A 73 9.24 -34.69 -3.23
N TYR A 74 8.68 -33.91 -4.16
CA TYR A 74 7.25 -33.95 -4.52
C TYR A 74 7.02 -34.32 -5.99
N THR A 75 7.56 -35.46 -6.41
CA THR A 75 7.51 -35.98 -7.79
C THR A 75 6.12 -36.25 -8.33
N ALA A 76 5.12 -36.42 -7.46
CA ALA A 76 3.71 -36.53 -7.86
C ALA A 76 3.15 -35.23 -8.47
N PHE A 77 3.83 -34.09 -8.30
CA PHE A 77 3.50 -32.81 -8.91
C PHE A 77 4.50 -32.46 -10.00
N ASN A 78 3.97 -32.02 -11.14
CA ASN A 78 4.77 -31.53 -12.27
C ASN A 78 5.13 -30.05 -12.07
N PHE A 79 5.85 -29.76 -11.00
CA PHE A 79 6.24 -28.41 -10.63
C PHE A 79 7.28 -27.82 -11.58
N ASP A 80 7.18 -26.52 -11.84
CA ASP A 80 8.19 -25.76 -12.59
C ASP A 80 9.35 -25.38 -11.65
N SER A 81 10.59 -25.64 -12.08
CA SER A 81 11.81 -25.39 -11.30
C SER A 81 12.28 -23.92 -11.35
N ARG A 82 11.62 -23.05 -12.12
CA ARG A 82 11.96 -21.62 -12.18
C ARG A 82 11.53 -20.90 -10.90
N LYS A 83 12.21 -19.78 -10.62
CA LYS A 83 11.85 -18.87 -9.53
C LYS A 83 10.44 -18.31 -9.76
N GLN A 84 9.62 -18.33 -8.72
CA GLN A 84 8.25 -17.83 -8.71
C GLN A 84 8.08 -16.70 -7.69
N PHE A 85 7.01 -15.94 -7.86
CA PHE A 85 6.57 -14.86 -6.98
C PHE A 85 5.15 -15.17 -6.53
N GLY A 86 4.87 -15.02 -5.24
CA GLY A 86 3.55 -15.32 -4.70
C GLY A 86 3.49 -15.21 -3.20
N PHE A 87 2.57 -15.98 -2.59
CA PHE A 87 2.33 -15.99 -1.15
C PHE A 87 2.47 -17.41 -0.58
N ILE A 88 2.83 -17.49 0.70
CA ILE A 88 2.73 -18.73 1.47
C ILE A 88 1.26 -18.85 1.92
N ALA A 89 0.60 -19.96 1.55
CA ALA A 89 -0.84 -20.12 1.79
C ALA A 89 -1.23 -20.04 3.27
N GLN A 90 -0.37 -20.52 4.18
CA GLN A 90 -0.60 -20.48 5.62
C GLN A 90 -0.52 -19.05 6.18
N GLU A 91 0.41 -18.24 5.68
CA GLU A 91 0.49 -16.82 6.06
C GLU A 91 -0.72 -16.07 5.54
N LEU A 92 -1.11 -16.34 4.29
CA LEU A 92 -2.27 -15.72 3.67
C LEU A 92 -3.57 -16.09 4.40
N GLU A 93 -3.73 -17.34 4.83
CA GLU A 93 -4.91 -17.81 5.56
C GLU A 93 -5.11 -17.07 6.89
N SER A 94 -4.02 -16.63 7.53
CA SER A 94 -4.13 -15.85 8.78
C SER A 94 -4.73 -14.46 8.58
N VAL A 95 -4.76 -13.95 7.34
CA VAL A 95 -5.25 -12.60 6.98
C VAL A 95 -6.52 -12.68 6.12
N LEU A 96 -6.53 -13.59 5.15
CA LEU A 96 -7.58 -13.81 4.15
C LEU A 96 -7.88 -15.32 4.02
N PRO A 97 -8.52 -15.95 5.02
CA PRO A 97 -8.82 -17.38 4.97
C PRO A 97 -9.69 -17.77 3.77
N GLU A 98 -10.54 -16.85 3.28
CA GLU A 98 -11.48 -17.09 2.18
C GLU A 98 -10.79 -17.33 0.83
N VAL A 99 -9.55 -16.89 0.66
CA VAL A 99 -8.79 -17.11 -0.59
C VAL A 99 -7.94 -18.38 -0.54
N VAL A 100 -7.94 -19.11 0.58
CA VAL A 100 -7.14 -20.31 0.77
C VAL A 100 -8.04 -21.54 0.75
N HIS A 101 -7.65 -22.54 -0.05
CA HIS A 101 -8.39 -23.77 -0.24
C HIS A 101 -7.54 -24.99 0.05
N SER A 102 -8.11 -25.98 0.72
CA SER A 102 -7.48 -27.27 0.92
C SER A 102 -7.55 -28.12 -0.35
N GLY A 103 -6.47 -28.83 -0.64
CA GLY A 103 -6.33 -29.77 -1.75
C GLY A 103 -5.80 -31.11 -1.27
N PHE A 104 -6.02 -32.14 -2.09
CA PHE A 104 -5.53 -33.49 -1.85
C PHE A 104 -5.01 -34.06 -3.17
N ASN A 105 -3.77 -34.52 -3.17
CA ASN A 105 -3.19 -35.29 -4.26
C ASN A 105 -3.13 -36.76 -3.79
N PRO A 106 -3.80 -37.71 -4.47
CA PRO A 106 -3.81 -39.11 -4.07
C PRO A 106 -2.47 -39.85 -4.31
N GLY A 107 -1.47 -39.17 -4.87
CA GLY A 107 -0.26 -39.80 -5.38
C GLY A 107 -0.44 -40.25 -6.83
N THR A 108 0.66 -40.46 -7.53
CA THR A 108 0.66 -40.99 -8.90
C THR A 108 1.16 -42.43 -8.89
N LEU A 109 0.68 -43.25 -9.81
CA LEU A 109 1.25 -44.56 -10.10
C LEU A 109 2.06 -44.47 -11.39
N ASP A 110 3.17 -45.19 -11.48
CA ASP A 110 3.88 -45.37 -12.74
C ASP A 110 3.15 -46.34 -13.68
N SER A 111 3.71 -46.55 -14.88
CA SER A 111 3.17 -47.45 -15.90
C SER A 111 3.16 -48.94 -15.47
N THR A 112 3.81 -49.27 -14.36
CA THR A 112 3.86 -50.61 -13.77
C THR A 112 2.94 -50.76 -12.54
N GLY A 113 2.27 -49.69 -12.13
CA GLY A 113 1.39 -49.65 -10.96
C GLY A 113 2.11 -49.38 -9.63
N MET A 114 3.39 -48.99 -9.65
CA MET A 114 4.15 -48.62 -8.45
C MET A 114 3.90 -47.15 -8.09
N SER A 115 3.79 -46.84 -6.80
CA SER A 115 3.58 -45.46 -6.32
C SER A 115 4.81 -44.57 -6.62
N LEU A 116 4.57 -43.47 -7.33
CA LEU A 116 5.54 -42.41 -7.64
C LEU A 116 5.51 -41.27 -6.60
N GLY A 117 4.77 -41.42 -5.52
CA GLY A 117 4.73 -40.47 -4.40
C GLY A 117 3.53 -40.70 -3.48
N ASP A 118 3.70 -40.39 -2.21
CA ASP A 118 2.64 -40.53 -1.22
C ASP A 118 1.49 -39.54 -1.45
N SER A 119 0.30 -39.96 -1.02
CA SER A 119 -0.85 -39.06 -1.00
C SER A 119 -0.60 -37.90 -0.02
N ILE A 120 -0.93 -36.67 -0.41
CA ILE A 120 -0.63 -35.48 0.38
C ILE A 120 -1.78 -34.46 0.37
N ASN A 121 -2.07 -33.91 1.56
CA ASN A 121 -2.92 -32.74 1.71
C ASN A 121 -2.07 -31.47 1.58
N TYR A 122 -2.60 -30.47 0.88
CA TYR A 122 -1.91 -29.21 0.64
C TYR A 122 -2.88 -28.03 0.66
N LYS A 123 -2.34 -26.81 0.67
CA LYS A 123 -3.13 -25.58 0.53
C LYS A 123 -2.86 -24.92 -0.81
N SER A 124 -3.89 -24.30 -1.36
CA SER A 124 -3.86 -23.58 -2.64
C SER A 124 -4.51 -22.21 -2.46
N VAL A 125 -4.15 -21.25 -3.33
CA VAL A 125 -4.59 -19.86 -3.20
C VAL A 125 -5.38 -19.45 -4.44
N ASN A 126 -6.53 -18.82 -4.23
CA ASN A 126 -7.27 -18.10 -5.25
C ASN A 126 -6.68 -16.69 -5.45
N TYR A 127 -5.62 -16.59 -6.26
CA TYR A 127 -4.93 -15.33 -6.51
C TYR A 127 -5.82 -14.25 -7.13
N SER A 128 -6.81 -14.62 -7.96
CA SER A 128 -7.68 -13.64 -8.61
C SER A 128 -8.59 -12.91 -7.62
N ALA A 129 -8.90 -13.51 -6.48
CA ALA A 129 -9.67 -12.88 -5.40
C ALA A 129 -8.90 -11.73 -4.70
N ILE A 130 -7.58 -11.65 -4.85
CA ILE A 130 -6.76 -10.57 -4.30
C ILE A 130 -6.85 -9.31 -5.18
N ILE A 131 -7.18 -9.44 -6.47
CA ILE A 131 -7.22 -8.32 -7.42
C ILE A 131 -8.23 -7.23 -7.00
N PRO A 132 -9.49 -7.55 -6.64
CA PRO A 132 -10.44 -6.54 -6.14
C PRO A 132 -9.96 -5.85 -4.85
N ILE A 133 -9.30 -6.58 -3.94
CA ILE A 133 -8.74 -6.03 -2.71
C ILE A 133 -7.64 -5.02 -3.05
N ASN A 134 -6.71 -5.38 -3.93
CA ASN A 134 -5.67 -4.46 -4.41
C ASN A 134 -6.27 -3.22 -5.09
N THR A 135 -7.32 -3.42 -5.89
CA THR A 135 -8.03 -2.31 -6.56
C THR A 135 -8.60 -1.33 -5.54
N GLN A 136 -9.23 -1.83 -4.48
CA GLN A 136 -9.77 -0.99 -3.42
C GLN A 136 -8.65 -0.33 -2.59
N ALA A 137 -7.57 -1.04 -2.28
CA ALA A 137 -6.41 -0.49 -1.57
C ALA A 137 -5.78 0.69 -2.34
N ILE A 138 -5.68 0.60 -3.67
CA ILE A 138 -5.20 1.70 -4.52
C ILE A 138 -6.16 2.91 -4.47
N LYS A 139 -7.47 2.69 -4.46
CA LYS A 139 -8.46 3.78 -4.31
C LYS A 139 -8.33 4.47 -2.95
N GLU A 140 -8.16 3.70 -1.89
CA GLU A 140 -7.92 4.22 -0.53
C GLU A 140 -6.63 5.03 -0.47
N LEU A 141 -5.54 4.52 -1.05
CA LEU A 141 -4.25 5.22 -1.14
C LEU A 141 -4.36 6.54 -1.92
N ASN A 142 -5.02 6.52 -3.08
CA ASN A 142 -5.25 7.73 -3.89
C ASN A 142 -6.08 8.77 -3.12
N THR A 143 -7.06 8.32 -2.34
CA THR A 143 -7.85 9.20 -1.47
C THR A 143 -6.99 9.85 -0.38
N LYS A 144 -6.07 9.08 0.23
CA LYS A 144 -5.10 9.64 1.21
C LYS A 144 -4.17 10.65 0.55
N PHE A 145 -3.69 10.38 -0.66
CA PHE A 145 -2.84 11.31 -1.42
C PHE A 145 -3.55 12.62 -1.74
N ILE A 146 -4.76 12.58 -2.31
CA ILE A 146 -5.54 13.79 -2.65
C ILE A 146 -5.82 14.63 -1.40
N LYS A 147 -6.12 13.99 -0.26
CA LYS A 147 -6.35 14.69 1.01
C LYS A 147 -5.14 15.49 1.48
N GLN A 148 -3.90 15.07 1.18
CA GLN A 148 -2.70 15.80 1.59
C GLN A 148 -2.55 17.16 0.90
N THR A 149 -3.04 17.29 -0.33
CA THR A 149 -2.92 18.53 -1.12
C THR A 149 -4.19 19.37 -1.14
N LEU A 150 -5.26 18.89 -0.51
CA LEU A 150 -6.57 19.52 -0.53
C LEU A 150 -6.56 20.88 0.19
N SER A 151 -6.86 21.97 -0.53
CA SER A 151 -6.76 23.34 0.01
C SER A 151 -7.85 24.29 -0.50
N ASP A 152 -8.94 23.76 -1.06
CA ASP A 152 -10.04 24.58 -1.58
C ASP A 152 -10.71 25.40 -0.46
N GLN A 153 -11.11 26.66 -0.76
CA GLN A 153 -11.73 27.54 0.23
C GLN A 153 -13.12 27.05 0.66
N SER A 154 -13.89 26.43 -0.24
CA SER A 154 -15.28 26.03 0.00
C SER A 154 -15.45 24.99 1.11
N ILE A 155 -14.38 24.29 1.44
CA ILE A 155 -14.33 23.24 2.46
C ILE A 155 -13.59 23.68 3.73
N LYS A 156 -13.22 24.96 3.84
CA LYS A 156 -12.56 25.55 5.01
C LYS A 156 -13.53 26.41 5.80
N THR A 157 -13.46 26.29 7.12
CA THR A 157 -14.22 27.12 8.07
C THR A 157 -13.27 27.72 9.10
N ASN A 158 -13.68 28.80 9.78
CA ASN A 158 -12.88 29.48 10.81
C ASN A 158 -11.47 29.91 10.34
N VAL A 159 -11.38 30.44 9.11
CA VAL A 159 -10.13 30.90 8.52
C VAL A 159 -9.68 32.20 9.20
N ASN A 160 -8.48 32.17 9.79
CA ASN A 160 -7.84 33.32 10.46
C ASN A 160 -6.40 33.45 9.96
N ASN A 161 -5.85 34.67 10.01
CA ASN A 161 -4.44 34.90 9.71
C ASN A 161 -3.54 34.19 10.72
N LEU A 162 -2.38 33.70 10.27
CA LEU A 162 -1.33 33.26 11.17
C LEU A 162 -0.65 34.48 11.79
N THR A 163 -0.28 34.37 13.07
CA THR A 163 0.44 35.41 13.80
C THR A 163 1.54 34.78 14.64
N GLY A 164 2.60 35.55 14.91
CA GLY A 164 3.78 35.07 15.64
C GLY A 164 4.57 34.04 14.83
N SER A 165 4.46 34.08 13.50
CA SER A 165 5.09 33.12 12.61
C SER A 165 6.61 33.29 12.62
N LEU A 166 7.10 34.53 12.67
CA LEU A 166 8.53 34.83 12.76
C LEU A 166 9.14 34.31 14.06
N GLU A 167 8.47 34.51 15.19
CA GLU A 167 8.92 33.99 16.49
C GLU A 167 9.06 32.46 16.45
N LYS A 168 8.07 31.77 15.89
CA LYS A 168 8.10 30.30 15.75
C LYS A 168 9.25 29.84 14.87
N VAL A 169 9.45 30.44 13.70
CA VAL A 169 10.57 30.08 12.80
C VAL A 169 11.92 30.33 13.48
N LEU A 170 12.07 31.43 14.22
CA LEU A 170 13.29 31.71 14.98
C LEU A 170 13.55 30.70 16.11
N ALA A 171 12.50 30.07 16.65
CA ALA A 171 12.61 29.00 17.65
C ALA A 171 12.88 27.61 17.04
N MET A 172 12.70 27.43 15.72
CA MET A 172 12.96 26.16 15.04
C MET A 172 14.45 26.03 14.70
N ARG A 173 15.05 24.90 15.06
CA ARG A 173 16.47 24.61 14.81
C ARG A 173 16.65 23.63 13.67
N GLY A 174 17.15 24.11 12.53
CA GLY A 174 17.62 23.24 11.45
C GLY A 174 18.86 22.45 11.88
N VAL A 175 18.92 21.18 11.50
CA VAL A 175 20.03 20.26 11.82
C VAL A 175 20.50 19.51 10.57
N SER A 176 21.77 19.12 10.55
CA SER A 176 22.23 18.01 9.69
C SER A 176 22.35 16.73 10.53
N PHE A 177 22.13 15.58 9.90
CA PHE A 177 22.15 14.29 10.58
C PHE A 177 22.43 13.14 9.60
N ASN A 178 22.89 12.01 10.14
CA ASN A 178 22.92 10.72 9.45
C ASN A 178 21.94 9.78 10.13
N TRP A 179 21.27 8.92 9.36
CA TRP A 179 20.38 7.90 9.93
C TRP A 179 21.16 6.82 10.67
N ASN A 180 20.56 6.29 11.75
CA ASN A 180 21.02 5.04 12.35
C ASN A 180 20.35 3.85 11.65
N GLN A 181 21.06 3.28 10.68
CA GLN A 181 20.55 2.21 9.81
C GLN A 181 20.16 0.93 10.55
N ASN A 182 20.64 0.73 11.79
CA ASN A 182 20.37 -0.48 12.57
C ASN A 182 19.03 -0.45 13.33
N LEU A 183 18.38 0.71 13.44
CA LEU A 183 17.17 0.84 14.26
C LEU A 183 15.87 0.58 13.49
N LEU A 184 15.87 0.77 12.17
CA LEU A 184 14.68 0.71 11.30
C LEU A 184 15.05 0.09 9.93
N PRO A 185 15.39 -1.21 9.88
CA PRO A 185 15.86 -1.86 8.65
C PRO A 185 14.81 -1.88 7.53
N GLU A 186 13.52 -1.91 7.87
CA GLU A 186 12.40 -1.89 6.91
C GLU A 186 12.29 -0.60 6.09
N TYR A 187 12.88 0.50 6.57
CA TYR A 187 12.88 1.79 5.89
C TYR A 187 14.04 1.97 4.91
N GLU A 188 14.99 1.01 4.87
CA GLU A 188 16.16 1.06 3.98
C GLU A 188 16.91 2.42 4.04
N LEU A 189 17.05 2.98 5.25
CA LEU A 189 17.66 4.29 5.46
C LEU A 189 19.10 4.34 4.93
N ASP A 190 19.43 5.36 4.13
CA ASP A 190 20.78 5.54 3.60
C ASP A 190 21.78 6.06 4.66
N ASN A 191 23.07 6.08 4.31
CA ASN A 191 24.15 6.54 5.20
C ASN A 191 24.69 7.94 4.84
N THR A 192 24.00 8.68 3.98
CA THR A 192 24.40 10.02 3.57
C THR A 192 24.01 11.06 4.63
N GLU A 193 24.58 12.26 4.53
CA GLU A 193 24.20 13.37 5.42
C GLU A 193 22.91 14.02 4.88
N HIS A 194 21.91 14.12 5.75
CA HIS A 194 20.63 14.75 5.49
C HIS A 194 20.49 16.05 6.27
N VAL A 195 19.55 16.89 5.86
CA VAL A 195 19.16 18.11 6.59
C VAL A 195 17.68 18.07 6.92
N GLY A 196 17.32 18.61 8.09
CA GLY A 196 15.93 18.62 8.54
C GLY A 196 15.77 19.19 9.93
N PHE A 197 14.79 18.66 10.66
CA PHE A 197 14.49 19.04 12.03
C PHE A 197 14.40 17.83 12.95
N ILE A 198 14.60 18.05 14.25
CA ILE A 198 14.25 17.07 15.28
C ILE A 198 12.76 17.22 15.60
N ALA A 199 11.98 16.18 15.37
CA ALA A 199 10.52 16.25 15.49
C ALA A 199 10.06 16.68 16.89
N GLN A 200 10.74 16.23 17.94
CA GLN A 200 10.43 16.59 19.33
C GLN A 200 10.66 18.09 19.60
N GLU A 201 11.67 18.71 18.99
CA GLU A 201 11.93 20.15 19.10
C GLU A 201 10.84 20.94 18.38
N ILE A 202 10.43 20.50 17.18
CA ILE A 202 9.33 21.13 16.44
C ILE A 202 8.01 21.02 17.19
N ASN A 203 7.73 19.86 17.79
CA ASN A 203 6.53 19.65 18.61
C ASN A 203 6.50 20.60 19.83
N ALA A 204 7.65 20.92 20.43
CA ALA A 204 7.72 21.88 21.53
C ALA A 204 7.44 23.33 21.09
N VAL A 205 7.77 23.68 19.84
CA VAL A 205 7.46 25.00 19.26
C VAL A 205 5.98 25.12 18.88
N ASP A 206 5.46 24.15 18.12
CA ASP A 206 4.05 24.11 17.72
C ASP A 206 3.62 22.66 17.46
N PRO A 207 2.86 22.03 18.37
CA PRO A 207 2.46 20.62 18.24
C PRO A 207 1.66 20.29 16.97
N ARG A 208 1.10 21.30 16.28
CA ARG A 208 0.34 21.10 15.04
C ARG A 208 1.23 20.70 13.86
N LEU A 209 2.54 20.92 13.97
CA LEU A 209 3.55 20.67 12.94
C LEU A 209 4.13 19.26 12.97
N THR A 210 3.68 18.43 13.89
CA THR A 210 4.15 17.06 14.06
C THR A 210 3.00 16.09 14.22
N PHE A 211 3.26 14.82 13.97
CA PHE A 211 2.34 13.73 14.27
C PHE A 211 3.12 12.49 14.70
N ILE A 212 2.44 11.54 15.33
CA ILE A 212 3.01 10.23 15.69
C ILE A 212 2.45 9.21 14.70
N SER A 213 3.34 8.42 14.11
CA SER A 213 3.00 7.33 13.18
C SER A 213 2.51 6.08 13.92
N ASP A 214 1.98 5.10 13.17
CA ASP A 214 1.50 3.82 13.71
C ASP A 214 2.62 3.04 14.46
N GLU A 215 3.89 3.32 14.14
CA GLU A 215 5.08 2.73 14.78
C GLU A 215 5.55 3.52 16.01
N ASN A 216 4.76 4.47 16.48
CA ASN A 216 5.05 5.34 17.63
C ASN A 216 6.30 6.24 17.43
N LEU A 217 6.72 6.45 16.19
CA LEU A 217 7.75 7.44 15.83
C LEU A 217 7.11 8.79 15.56
N MET A 218 7.76 9.87 16.01
CA MET A 218 7.31 11.25 15.79
C MET A 218 7.88 11.79 14.47
N HIS A 219 7.01 12.35 13.64
CA HIS A 219 7.30 12.87 12.31
C HIS A 219 6.99 14.37 12.24
N VAL A 220 7.77 15.08 11.42
CA VAL A 220 7.50 16.49 11.08
C VAL A 220 6.61 16.56 9.84
N ASP A 221 5.53 17.33 9.93
CA ASP A 221 4.67 17.68 8.80
C ASP A 221 5.20 18.94 8.11
N TYR A 222 6.22 18.75 7.28
CA TYR A 222 6.92 19.82 6.57
C TYR A 222 5.98 20.72 5.75
N ASN A 223 4.88 20.17 5.24
CA ASN A 223 3.89 20.94 4.46
C ASN A 223 3.23 22.05 5.29
N LYS A 224 3.08 21.85 6.61
CA LYS A 224 2.53 22.87 7.52
C LYS A 224 3.55 23.94 7.91
N ILE A 225 4.86 23.65 7.79
CA ILE A 225 5.91 24.64 8.05
C ILE A 225 5.95 25.69 6.95
N VAL A 226 5.71 25.30 5.69
CA VAL A 226 5.72 26.21 4.52
C VAL A 226 4.88 27.49 4.72
N PRO A 227 3.57 27.43 5.05
CA PRO A 227 2.79 28.64 5.26
C PRO A 227 3.27 29.47 6.46
N ILE A 228 3.82 28.85 7.52
CA ILE A 228 4.40 29.58 8.65
C ILE A 228 5.67 30.33 8.21
N ALA A 229 6.53 29.70 7.41
CA ALA A 229 7.73 30.34 6.88
C ALA A 229 7.39 31.53 5.96
N VAL A 230 6.35 31.40 5.13
CA VAL A 230 5.85 32.49 4.30
C VAL A 230 5.38 33.67 5.16
N GLU A 231 4.58 33.43 6.18
CA GLU A 231 4.10 34.49 7.08
C GLU A 231 5.22 35.07 7.94
N ALA A 232 6.22 34.29 8.35
CA ALA A 232 7.41 34.79 9.04
C ALA A 232 8.19 35.81 8.19
N ILE A 233 8.33 35.57 6.89
CA ILE A 233 8.97 36.50 5.95
C ILE A 233 8.13 37.78 5.82
N GLN A 234 6.80 37.68 5.76
CA GLN A 234 5.91 38.84 5.70
C GLN A 234 5.96 39.68 6.99
N GLU A 235 5.96 39.03 8.17
CA GLU A 235 6.13 39.68 9.47
C GLU A 235 7.51 40.37 9.56
N LEU A 236 8.58 39.70 9.14
CA LEU A 236 9.93 40.26 9.10
C LEU A 236 9.99 41.49 8.19
N ASN A 237 9.42 41.42 6.99
CA ASN A 237 9.37 42.54 6.05
C ASN A 237 8.58 43.73 6.63
N SER A 238 7.48 43.46 7.34
CA SER A 238 6.70 44.49 8.01
C SER A 238 7.51 45.21 9.10
N GLN A 239 8.30 44.48 9.89
CA GLN A 239 9.22 45.07 10.87
C GLN A 239 10.32 45.91 10.22
N ILE A 240 10.87 45.47 9.08
CA ILE A 240 11.88 46.23 8.33
C ILE A 240 11.28 47.55 7.83
N ALA A 241 10.12 47.50 7.17
CA ALA A 241 9.44 48.70 6.68
C ALA A 241 9.12 49.69 7.81
N GLN A 242 8.70 49.20 8.98
CA GLN A 242 8.47 50.03 10.16
C GLN A 242 9.76 50.68 10.65
N ARG A 243 10.87 49.93 10.73
CA ARG A 243 12.18 50.46 11.13
C ARG A 243 12.68 51.53 10.16
N ASP A 244 12.56 51.31 8.85
CA ASP A 244 12.99 52.27 7.82
C ASP A 244 12.18 53.58 7.89
N SER A 245 10.87 53.49 8.14
CA SER A 245 10.03 54.68 8.34
C SER A 245 10.49 55.53 9.53
N VAL A 246 10.84 54.88 10.65
CA VAL A 246 11.37 55.57 11.84
C VAL A 246 12.72 56.22 11.53
N ILE A 247 13.62 55.52 10.84
CA ILE A 247 14.94 56.05 10.45
C ILE A 247 14.79 57.29 9.57
N ASN A 248 13.91 57.25 8.57
CA ASN A 248 13.67 58.40 7.68
C ASN A 248 13.12 59.61 8.45
N SER A 249 12.13 59.39 9.33
CA SER A 249 11.59 60.46 10.17
C SER A 249 12.64 61.09 11.09
N LEU A 250 13.55 60.29 11.65
CA LEU A 250 14.65 60.80 12.47
C LEU A 250 15.66 61.60 11.64
N ASN A 251 16.01 61.13 10.44
CA ASN A 251 16.92 61.83 9.54
C ASN A 251 16.35 63.19 9.09
N ASP A 252 15.07 63.26 8.72
CA ASP A 252 14.42 64.52 8.34
C ASP A 252 14.49 65.56 9.47
N ARG A 253 14.27 65.13 10.72
CA ARG A 253 14.38 66.00 11.90
C ARG A 253 15.80 66.51 12.14
N LEU A 254 16.81 65.70 11.86
CA LEU A 254 18.23 66.09 11.98
C LEU A 254 18.64 67.09 10.89
N THR A 255 18.11 66.97 9.67
CA THR A 255 18.43 67.89 8.57
C THR A 255 17.78 69.28 8.67
N HIS A 256 16.85 69.47 9.61
CA HIS A 256 16.16 70.74 9.86
C HIS A 256 16.63 71.46 11.14
N LEU A 257 17.72 70.99 11.76
CA LEU A 257 18.42 71.63 12.89
C LEU A 257 19.69 72.34 12.40
#